data_AF-A0A661KFF1-F1
#
_entry.id   AF-A0A661KFF1-F1
#
_cell.length_a   1.000
_cell.length_b   1.000
_cell.length_c   1.000
_cell.angle_alpha   90.00
_cell.angle_beta   90.00
_cell.angle_gamma   90.00
#
_symmetry.space_group_name_H-M   'P 1'
#
loop_
_entity.id
_entity.type
_entity.pdbx_description
1 polymer ?
#
loop_
_entity_poly.entity_id
_entity_poly.type
_entity_poly.pdbx_seq_one_letter_code
_entity_poly.pdbx_strand_id
1 'polypeptide(L)' 'MIIECKKCRTKYRVDAAKIKTTGIRVRCSRCMHEFILSTSLKNRGDLFKEIFSGRKISDEASSFRQLILAQIKLAK' A
#
# COMPACT_ATOMS: atom_id res chain seq x y z
N MET A 1 -16.90 -8.05 -0.46
CA MET A 1 -16.25 -6.83 0.05
C MET A 1 -16.93 -5.60 -0.54
N ILE A 2 -16.86 -4.44 0.14
CA ILE A 2 -17.30 -3.17 -0.43
C ILE A 2 -16.05 -2.43 -0.92
N ILE A 3 -16.10 -1.92 -2.14
CA ILE A 3 -15.00 -1.16 -2.75
C ILE A 3 -15.51 0.21 -3.20
N GLU A 4 -14.60 1.17 -3.30
CA GLU A 4 -14.90 2.56 -3.69
C GLU A 4 -14.19 2.93 -5.00
N CYS A 5 -14.91 3.61 -5.90
CA CYS A 5 -14.33 4.16 -7.12
C CYS A 5 -13.43 5.36 -6.81
N LYS A 6 -12.17 5.34 -7.25
CA LYS A 6 -11.25 6.49 -7.10
C LYS A 6 -11.70 7.76 -7.83
N LYS A 7 -12.54 7.65 -8.88
CA LYS A 7 -12.98 8.79 -9.69
C LYS A 7 -14.28 9.43 -9.18
N CYS A 8 -15.30 8.62 -8.90
CA CYS A 8 -16.64 9.12 -8.54
C CYS A 8 -17.06 8.80 -7.10
N ARG A 9 -16.19 8.17 -6.30
CA ARG A 9 -16.42 7.76 -4.90
C ARG A 9 -17.66 6.89 -4.66
N THR A 10 -18.21 6.31 -5.72
CA THR A 10 -19.34 5.39 -5.61
C THR A 10 -18.86 4.10 -4.97
N LYS A 11 -19.64 3.58 -4.03
CA LYS A 11 -19.38 2.32 -3.33
C LYS A 11 -20.18 1.20 -3.99
N TYR A 12 -19.54 0.06 -4.21
CA TYR A 12 -20.18 -1.12 -4.78
C TYR A 12 -19.73 -2.39 -4.05
N ARG A 13 -20.63 -3.36 -3.99
CA ARG A 13 -20.37 -4.67 -3.39
C ARG A 13 -19.79 -5.58 -4.47
N VAL A 14 -18.62 -6.15 -4.20
CA VAL A 14 -17.95 -7.11 -5.08
C VAL A 14 -17.72 -8.41 -4.32
N ASP A 15 -17.98 -9.53 -5.00
CA ASP A 15 -17.70 -10.86 -4.45
C ASP A 15 -16.20 -11.05 -4.26
N ALA A 16 -15.78 -11.26 -3.01
CA ALA A 16 -14.37 -11.46 -2.69
C ALA A 16 -13.82 -12.74 -3.34
N ALA A 17 -14.66 -13.76 -3.55
CA ALA A 17 -14.30 -15.00 -4.24
C ALA A 17 -13.87 -14.78 -5.69
N LYS A 18 -14.28 -13.67 -6.32
CA LYS A 18 -13.87 -13.34 -7.70
C LYS A 18 -12.52 -12.64 -7.76
N ILE A 19 -12.04 -12.11 -6.64
CA ILE A 19 -10.80 -11.33 -6.59
C ILE A 19 -9.62 -12.29 -6.39
N LYS A 20 -8.87 -12.52 -7.45
CA LYS A 20 -7.64 -13.33 -7.43
C LYS A 20 -6.50 -12.57 -6.78
N THR A 21 -5.48 -13.29 -6.32
CA THR A 21 -4.24 -12.73 -5.75
C THR A 21 -3.50 -11.83 -6.74
N THR A 22 -3.55 -12.15 -8.03
CA THR A 22 -3.00 -11.33 -9.14
C THR A 22 -3.80 -10.06 -9.41
N GLY A 23 -4.99 -9.95 -8.83
CA GLY A 23 -5.95 -8.89 -9.03
C GLY A 23 -6.96 -9.17 -10.16
N ILE A 24 -8.00 -8.33 -10.20
CA ILE A 24 -9.04 -8.33 -11.22
C ILE A 24 -9.19 -6.93 -11.82
N ARG A 25 -9.44 -6.87 -13.12
CA ARG A 25 -9.84 -5.63 -13.77
C ARG A 25 -11.33 -5.40 -13.52
N VAL A 26 -11.67 -4.22 -13.04
CA VAL A 26 -13.05 -3.79 -12.77
C VAL A 26 -13.33 -2.47 -13.46
N ARG A 27 -14.53 -2.36 -14.03
CA ARG A 27 -15.05 -1.14 -14.62
C ARG A 27 -16.15 -0.58 -13.72
N CYS A 28 -16.03 0.68 -13.33
CA CYS A 28 -17.09 1.35 -12.58
C CYS A 28 -18.34 1.53 -13.45
N SER A 29 -19.50 1.06 -12.99
CA SER A 29 -20.76 1.20 -13.72
C SER A 29 -21.26 2.63 -13.86
N ARG A 30 -20.86 3.54 -12.95
CA ARG A 30 -21.31 4.95 -12.97
C ARG A 30 -20.47 5.87 -13.85
N CYS A 31 -19.15 5.77 -13.75
CA CYS A 31 -18.22 6.69 -14.44
C CYS A 31 -17.35 6.01 -15.50
N MET A 32 -17.56 4.72 -15.73
CA MET A 32 -16.79 3.87 -16.66
C MET A 32 -15.29 3.79 -16.39
N HIS A 33 -14.81 4.29 -15.24
CA HIS A 33 -13.40 4.21 -14.89
C HIS A 33 -12.98 2.76 -14.65
N GLU A 34 -11.96 2.32 -15.38
CA GLU A 34 -11.34 1.00 -15.24
C GLU A 34 -10.14 1.06 -14.30
N PHE A 35 -10.08 0.10 -13.38
CA PHE A 35 -8.98 -0.03 -12.42
C PHE A 35 -8.77 -1.50 -12.03
N ILE A 36 -7.66 -1.80 -11.37
CA ILE A 36 -7.32 -3.15 -10.93
C ILE A 36 -7.52 -3.23 -9.41
N LEU A 37 -8.25 -4.25 -8.96
CA LEU A 37 -8.39 -4.61 -7.55
C LEU A 37 -7.56 -5.84 -7.27
N SER A 38 -6.64 -5.77 -6.31
CA SER A 38 -5.94 -6.93 -5.78
C SER A 38 -6.23 -7.07 -4.29
N THR A 39 -6.43 -8.29 -3.82
CA THR A 39 -6.44 -8.62 -2.39
C THR A 39 -5.00 -8.61 -1.86
N SER A 40 -4.36 -7.44 -1.85
CA SER A 40 -3.05 -7.26 -1.22
C SER A 40 -3.25 -7.25 0.29
N LEU A 41 -3.34 -8.42 0.91
CA LEU A 41 -2.97 -8.55 2.31
C LEU A 41 -1.44 -8.41 2.37
N LYS A 42 -0.98 -7.15 2.45
CA LYS A 42 0.42 -6.68 2.58
C LYS A 42 1.44 -7.35 1.64
N ASN A 43 1.53 -6.87 0.40
CA ASN A 43 2.74 -7.10 -0.40
C ASN A 43 3.82 -6.05 -0.07
N ARG A 44 5.02 -6.51 0.31
CA ARG A 44 6.24 -5.67 0.48
C ARG A 44 6.52 -4.76 -0.73
N GLY A 45 6.04 -5.10 -1.92
CA GLY A 45 6.19 -4.29 -3.13
C GLY A 45 5.31 -3.03 -3.18
N ASP A 46 4.12 -3.06 -2.56
CA ASP A 46 3.28 -1.87 -2.40
C ASP A 46 3.92 -0.90 -1.39
N LEU A 47 4.52 -1.45 -0.32
CA LEU A 47 5.29 -0.70 0.66
C LEU A 47 6.53 -0.05 0.03
N PHE A 48 7.26 -0.77 -0.83
CA PHE A 48 8.43 -0.22 -1.51
C PHE A 48 8.06 0.91 -2.48
N LYS A 49 6.90 0.80 -3.16
CA LYS A 49 6.35 1.91 -3.96
C LYS A 49 5.96 3.10 -3.09
N GLU A 50 5.36 2.90 -1.92
CA GLU A 50 5.07 4.00 -1.00
C GLU A 50 6.35 4.68 -0.47
N ILE A 51 7.37 3.89 -0.12
CA ILE A 51 8.70 4.37 0.33
C ILE A 51 9.40 5.17 -0.79
N PHE A 52 9.41 4.68 -2.03
CA PHE A 52 10.08 5.36 -3.15
C PHE A 52 9.24 6.47 -3.79
N SER A 53 7.91 6.50 -3.58
CA SER A 53 7.02 7.55 -4.09
C SER A 53 7.09 8.90 -3.33
N GLY A 54 8.07 9.06 -2.43
CA GLY A 54 8.41 10.38 -1.87
C GLY A 54 7.38 10.96 -0.90
N ARG A 55 6.48 10.16 -0.33
CA ARG A 55 5.71 10.59 0.85
C ARG A 55 6.61 10.50 2.08
N LYS A 56 7.04 11.67 2.58
CA LYS A 56 7.72 11.83 3.87
C LYS A 56 6.96 11.05 4.95
N ILE A 57 7.59 9.99 5.46
CA ILE A 57 7.25 9.45 6.78
C ILE A 57 8.08 10.27 7.76
N SER A 58 7.37 11.05 8.56
CA SER A 58 7.85 11.89 9.64
C SER A 58 8.81 11.13 10.57
N ASP A 59 10.07 11.55 10.53
CA ASP A 59 10.96 11.95 11.64
C ASP A 59 11.10 11.11 12.94
N GLU A 60 10.58 9.89 13.03
CA GLU A 60 10.67 9.06 14.26
C GLU A 60 11.52 7.78 14.12
N ALA A 61 12.51 7.76 13.22
CA ALA A 61 13.47 6.65 13.10
C ALA A 61 14.93 7.06 13.32
N SER A 62 15.18 8.19 13.99
CA SER A 62 16.54 8.68 14.27
C SER A 62 17.22 7.98 15.46
N SER A 63 16.46 7.33 16.35
CA SER A 63 17.01 6.77 17.60
C SER A 63 17.72 5.42 17.42
N PHE A 64 17.31 4.60 16.45
CA PHE A 64 17.94 3.30 16.21
C PHE A 64 19.33 3.41 15.60
N ARG A 65 19.58 4.43 14.75
CA ARG A 65 20.91 4.67 14.17
C ARG A 65 21.94 5.10 15.22
N GLN A 66 21.54 5.91 16.19
CA GLN A 66 22.44 6.38 17.24
C GLN A 66 22.86 5.24 18.18
N LEU A 67 21.94 4.35 18.53
CA LEU A 67 22.24 3.20 19.39
C LEU A 67 23.21 2.21 18.73
N ILE A 68 23.02 1.91 17.44
CA ILE A 68 23.90 1.00 16.70
C ILE A 68 25.32 1.57 16.55
N LEU A 69 25.43 2.87 16.27
CA LEU A 69 26.74 3.53 16.14
C LEU A 69 27.47 3.66 17.48
N ALA A 70 26.76 3.78 18.61
CA ALA A 70 27.36 3.84 19.93
C ALA A 70 27.98 2.49 20.34
N GLN A 71 27.33 1.36 20.03
CA GLN A 71 27.86 0.03 20.35
C GLN A 71 29.15 -0.31 19.60
N ILE A 72 29.29 0.14 18.35
CA ILE A 72 30.49 -0.10 17.53
C ILE A 72 31.70 0.70 18.06
N LYS A 73 31.48 1.87 18.67
CA LYS A 73 32.56 2.71 19.21
C LYS A 73 33.17 2.20 20.51
N LEU A 74 32.50 1.32 21.25
CA LEU A 74 33.02 0.73 22.49
C LEU A 74 33.84 -0.55 22.26
N ALA A 75 33.83 -1.08 21.03
CA ALA A 75 34.54 -2.29 20.63
C ALA A 75 35.92 -2.02 20.00
N LYS A 76 36.44 -0.80 20.12
CA LYS A 76 37.78 -0.39 19.67
C LYS A 76 38.48 0.38 20.76
#